data_AF-A0A2N3GG04-F1
#
_entry.id   AF-A0A2N3GG04-F1
#
_cell.length_a   1.000
_cell.length_b   1.000
_cell.length_c   1.000
_cell.angle_alpha   90.00
_cell.angle_beta   90.00
_cell.angle_gamma   90.00
#
_symmetry.space_group_name_H-M   'P 1'
#
loop_
_entity.id
_entity.type
_entity.pdbx_description
1 polymer ?
#
loop_
_entity_poly.entity_id
_entity_poly.type
_entity_poly.pdbx_seq_one_letter_code
_entity_poly.pdbx_strand_id
1 'polypeptide(L)'
;MDLVSYRQVVDLLAAVEDVEWHLERVAAGASRLVGVLGGAAFELEVSRDREPASEGDLQFVGASLGDLRRLVALRETGARLDPEEALLIRERYEAASPGPWVASIEADGGLAGCDVILVSDRDDQADMYLWVDGELAPSRLFRVVAFARQAIPDLLEHAR
;
A
#
# COMPACT_ATOMS: atom_id res chain seq x y z
N MET A 1 -12.85 9.54 -16.63
CA MET A 1 -11.98 9.69 -15.46
C MET A 1 -10.69 9.00 -15.83
N ASP A 2 -9.63 9.78 -16.07
CA ASP A 2 -8.34 9.29 -16.55
C ASP A 2 -7.29 9.93 -15.65
N LEU A 3 -7.16 9.41 -14.42
CA LEU A 3 -6.27 9.98 -13.40
C LEU A 3 -5.24 8.97 -12.87
N VAL A 4 -5.33 7.73 -13.35
CA VAL A 4 -4.31 6.71 -13.21
C VAL A 4 -4.27 5.97 -14.54
N SER A 5 -3.20 6.13 -15.33
CA SER A 5 -3.10 5.33 -16.55
C SER A 5 -2.98 3.88 -16.12
N TYR A 6 -3.91 3.04 -16.57
CA TYR A 6 -3.87 1.58 -16.34
C TYR A 6 -2.47 0.98 -16.57
N ARG A 7 -1.74 1.52 -17.55
CA ARG A 7 -0.34 1.20 -17.85
C ARG A 7 0.62 1.48 -16.69
N GLN A 8 0.47 2.59 -15.99
CA GLN A 8 1.27 2.92 -14.80
C GLN A 8 1.07 1.89 -13.69
N VAL A 9 -0.15 1.34 -13.53
CA VAL A 9 -0.40 0.26 -12.56
C VAL A 9 0.44 -0.97 -12.91
N VAL A 10 0.36 -1.39 -14.17
CA VAL A 10 1.03 -2.61 -14.65
C VAL A 10 2.55 -2.47 -14.57
N ASP A 11 3.10 -1.35 -15.03
CA ASP A 11 4.55 -1.08 -14.99
C ASP A 11 5.08 -1.08 -13.54
N LEU A 12 4.30 -0.53 -12.60
CA LEU A 12 4.65 -0.48 -11.19
C LEU A 12 4.60 -1.87 -10.53
N LEU A 13 3.56 -2.67 -10.83
CA LEU A 13 3.41 -4.03 -10.31
C LEU A 13 4.50 -4.98 -10.83
N ALA A 14 4.91 -4.84 -12.09
CA ALA A 14 5.97 -5.64 -12.70
C ALA A 14 7.35 -5.41 -12.07
N ALA A 15 7.56 -4.24 -11.45
CA ALA A 15 8.83 -3.87 -10.81
C ALA A 15 8.95 -4.33 -9.35
N VAL A 16 7.90 -4.95 -8.79
CA VAL A 16 7.81 -5.34 -7.37
C VAL A 16 7.79 -6.85 -7.28
N GLU A 17 8.62 -7.39 -6.39
CA GLU A 17 8.68 -8.82 -6.12
C GLU A 17 7.34 -9.36 -5.59
N ASP A 18 7.10 -10.65 -5.78
CA ASP A 18 5.89 -11.30 -5.30
C ASP A 18 6.03 -11.66 -3.82
N VAL A 19 5.96 -10.62 -2.99
CA VAL A 19 5.99 -10.73 -1.53
C VAL A 19 4.58 -10.91 -1.02
N GLU A 20 4.37 -11.97 -0.24
CA GLU A 20 3.14 -12.17 0.53
C GLU A 20 3.31 -11.52 1.91
N TRP A 21 2.40 -10.62 2.28
CA TRP A 21 2.42 -9.91 3.55
C TRP A 21 1.35 -10.43 4.49
N HIS A 22 1.71 -10.67 5.74
CA HIS A 22 0.77 -11.06 6.80
C HIS A 22 0.86 -10.08 7.96
N LEU A 23 -0.31 -9.71 8.50
CA LEU A 23 -0.39 -8.95 9.73
C LEU A 23 -0.20 -9.90 10.92
N GLU A 24 0.86 -9.71 11.68
CA GLU A 24 1.08 -10.42 12.94
C GLU A 24 0.80 -9.50 14.13
N ARG A 25 0.03 -9.99 15.10
CA ARG A 25 -0.11 -9.33 16.40
C ARG A 25 1.05 -9.75 17.31
N VAL A 26 1.82 -8.78 17.77
CA VAL A 26 2.92 -9.00 18.72
C VAL A 26 2.45 -8.82 20.16
N ALA A 27 3.23 -9.37 21.11
CA ALA A 27 2.97 -9.19 22.53
C ALA A 27 2.90 -7.69 22.88
N ALA A 28 2.00 -7.33 23.80
CA ALA A 28 1.61 -5.96 24.16
C ALA A 28 0.63 -5.24 23.19
N GLY A 29 0.09 -5.93 22.18
CA GLY A 29 -1.04 -5.43 21.38
C GLY A 29 -0.65 -4.56 20.18
N ALA A 30 0.65 -4.42 19.90
CA ALA A 30 1.12 -3.86 18.64
C ALA A 30 0.93 -4.87 17.50
N SER A 31 0.85 -4.37 16.27
CA SER A 31 0.80 -5.19 15.05
C SER A 31 1.99 -4.86 14.16
N ARG A 32 2.48 -5.85 13.43
CA ARG A 32 3.57 -5.69 12.44
C ARG A 32 3.22 -6.43 11.16
N LEU A 33 3.81 -6.02 10.04
CA LEU A 33 3.71 -6.75 8.78
C LEU A 33 4.93 -7.67 8.62
N VAL A 34 4.67 -8.93 8.31
CA VAL A 34 5.72 -9.90 7.98
C VAL A 34 5.58 -10.30 6.52
N GLY A 35 6.61 -10.03 5.75
CA GLY A 35 6.73 -10.40 4.34
C GLY A 35 7.44 -11.73 4.20
N VAL A 36 6.98 -12.58 3.28
CA VAL A 36 7.66 -13.82 2.91
C VAL A 36 8.05 -13.78 1.44
N LEU A 37 9.33 -13.99 1.15
CA LEU A 37 9.86 -14.08 -0.21
C LEU A 37 10.88 -15.21 -0.31
N GLY A 38 10.64 -16.17 -1.21
CA GLY A 38 11.56 -17.29 -1.42
C GLY A 38 11.81 -18.13 -0.16
N GLY A 39 10.86 -18.15 0.79
CA GLY A 39 10.97 -18.83 2.07
C GLY A 39 11.73 -18.05 3.16
N ALA A 40 12.26 -16.87 2.86
CA ALA A 40 12.79 -15.94 3.85
C ALA A 40 11.66 -15.02 4.35
N ALA A 41 11.63 -14.78 5.66
CA ALA A 41 10.71 -13.85 6.30
C ALA A 41 11.45 -12.56 6.69
N PHE A 42 10.81 -11.42 6.50
CA PHE A 42 11.33 -10.09 6.85
C PHE A 42 10.19 -9.22 7.40
N GLU A 43 10.55 -8.23 8.21
CA GLU A 43 9.58 -7.34 8.84
C GLU A 43 9.43 -6.05 8.02
N LEU A 44 8.18 -5.62 7.83
CA LEU A 44 7.85 -4.28 7.35
C LEU A 44 7.24 -3.49 8.50
N GLU A 45 8.00 -2.53 8.98
CA GLU A 45 7.51 -1.52 9.91
C GLU A 45 6.86 -0.37 9.13
N VAL A 46 5.66 0.02 9.55
CA VAL A 46 4.95 1.19 9.04
C VAL A 46 4.76 2.17 10.20
N SER A 47 5.27 3.38 10.04
CA SER A 47 5.22 4.41 11.09
C SER A 47 4.69 5.75 10.57
N ARG A 48 4.22 6.58 11.52
CA ARG A 48 3.66 7.93 11.35
C ARG A 48 4.50 8.88 12.22
N ASP A 49 5.39 9.68 11.62
CA ASP A 49 6.31 10.58 12.35
C ASP A 49 6.97 9.96 13.61
N ARG A 50 7.45 8.71 13.49
CA ARG A 50 8.09 7.88 14.55
C ARG A 50 7.15 7.17 15.52
N GLU A 51 5.84 7.31 15.38
CA GLU A 51 4.87 6.47 16.07
C GLU A 51 4.45 5.29 15.19
N PRO A 52 4.07 4.13 15.74
CA PRO A 52 3.51 3.05 14.93
C PRO A 52 2.27 3.51 14.16
N ALA A 53 2.13 3.07 12.91
CA ALA A 53 0.92 3.33 12.14
C ALA A 53 -0.29 2.56 12.72
N SER A 54 -1.49 3.02 12.36
CA SER A 54 -2.73 2.36 12.80
C SER A 54 -2.86 0.94 12.23
N GLU A 55 -3.65 0.08 12.88
CA GLU A 55 -3.94 -1.27 12.35
C GLU A 55 -4.60 -1.20 10.96
N GLY A 56 -5.42 -0.17 10.70
CA GLY A 56 -6.02 0.05 9.38
C GLY A 56 -4.99 0.39 8.30
N ASP A 57 -4.01 1.24 8.62
CA ASP A 57 -2.90 1.55 7.71
C ASP A 57 -2.06 0.30 7.43
N LEU A 58 -1.73 -0.47 8.47
CA LEU A 58 -0.98 -1.73 8.32
C LEU A 58 -1.73 -2.73 7.43
N GLN A 59 -3.03 -2.93 7.67
CA GLN A 59 -3.85 -3.82 6.86
C GLN A 59 -3.89 -3.38 5.40
N PHE A 60 -4.04 -2.09 5.15
CA PHE A 60 -4.04 -1.56 3.79
C PHE A 60 -2.68 -1.69 3.11
N VAL A 61 -1.59 -1.28 3.77
CA VAL A 61 -0.23 -1.37 3.24
C VAL A 61 0.10 -2.83 2.88
N GLY A 62 -0.15 -3.77 3.80
CA GLY A 62 0.13 -5.18 3.58
C GLY A 62 -0.69 -5.81 2.45
N ALA A 63 -1.97 -5.44 2.30
CA ALA A 63 -2.83 -5.99 1.26
C ALA A 63 -2.70 -5.27 -0.10
N SER A 64 -2.20 -4.03 -0.13
CA SER A 64 -2.26 -3.13 -1.28
C SER A 64 -1.74 -3.76 -2.59
N LEU A 65 -0.61 -4.47 -2.53
CA LEU A 65 0.01 -5.10 -3.69
C LEU A 65 -0.84 -6.25 -4.24
N GLY A 66 -1.32 -7.13 -3.36
CA GLY A 66 -2.18 -8.26 -3.74
C GLY A 66 -3.52 -7.80 -4.29
N ASP A 67 -4.16 -6.85 -3.60
CA ASP A 67 -5.43 -6.25 -4.01
C ASP A 67 -5.31 -5.56 -5.38
N LEU A 68 -4.24 -4.79 -5.60
CA LEU A 68 -3.97 -4.18 -6.91
C LEU A 68 -3.78 -5.23 -8.01
N ARG A 69 -2.92 -6.23 -7.81
CA ARG A 69 -2.69 -7.31 -8.80
C ARG A 69 -4.00 -8.00 -9.17
N ARG A 70 -4.80 -8.33 -8.15
CA ARG A 70 -6.08 -9.01 -8.32
C ARG A 70 -7.07 -8.18 -9.12
N LEU A 71 -7.23 -6.90 -8.76
CA LEU A 71 -8.17 -6.00 -9.42
C LEU A 71 -7.76 -5.66 -10.86
N VAL A 72 -6.45 -5.51 -11.11
CA VAL A 72 -5.89 -5.33 -12.46
C VAL A 72 -6.18 -6.55 -13.33
N ALA A 73 -5.89 -7.76 -12.82
CA ALA A 73 -6.15 -8.99 -13.57
C ALA A 73 -7.64 -9.15 -13.93
N LEU A 74 -8.55 -8.86 -12.99
CA LEU A 74 -10.00 -8.88 -13.25
C LEU A 74 -10.40 -7.91 -14.36
N ARG A 75 -9.80 -6.71 -14.37
CA ARG A 75 -10.01 -5.70 -15.41
C ARG A 75 -9.51 -6.17 -16.78
N GLU A 76 -8.39 -6.88 -16.85
CA GLU A 76 -7.87 -7.44 -18.11
C GLU A 76 -8.75 -8.54 -18.68
N THR A 77 -9.23 -9.43 -17.80
CA THR A 77 -10.04 -10.57 -18.22
C THR A 77 -11.52 -10.22 -18.39
N GLY A 78 -11.95 -9.05 -17.91
CA GLY A 78 -13.37 -8.69 -17.82
C GLY A 78 -14.16 -9.57 -16.85
N ALA A 79 -13.47 -10.21 -15.90
CA ALA A 79 -14.11 -11.07 -14.92
C ALA A 79 -14.63 -10.23 -13.75
N ARG A 80 -15.62 -10.75 -13.02
CA ARG A 80 -16.17 -10.08 -11.85
C ARG A 80 -15.44 -10.49 -10.58
N LEU A 81 -15.29 -9.52 -9.69
CA LEU A 81 -14.82 -9.76 -8.32
C LEU A 81 -15.93 -10.44 -7.53
N ASP A 82 -15.55 -11.39 -6.68
CA ASP A 82 -16.51 -11.98 -5.74
C ASP A 82 -17.01 -10.90 -4.75
N PRO A 83 -18.31 -10.85 -4.40
CA PRO A 83 -18.84 -9.82 -3.50
C PRO A 83 -18.23 -9.81 -2.10
N GLU A 84 -17.86 -10.97 -1.54
CA GLU A 84 -17.20 -11.05 -0.23
C GLU A 84 -15.75 -10.53 -0.34
N GLU A 85 -15.05 -10.89 -1.41
CA GLU A 85 -13.72 -10.35 -1.73
C GLU A 85 -13.76 -8.81 -1.89
N ALA A 86 -14.76 -8.29 -2.61
CA ALA A 86 -14.98 -6.86 -2.80
C ALA A 86 -15.25 -6.11 -1.49
N LEU A 87 -15.99 -6.73 -0.57
CA LEU A 87 -16.26 -6.17 0.75
C LEU A 87 -14.98 -6.08 1.58
N LEU A 88 -14.17 -7.14 1.59
CA LEU A 88 -12.92 -7.17 2.35
C LEU A 88 -11.91 -6.10 1.87
N ILE A 89 -11.76 -5.91 0.56
CA ILE A 89 -10.91 -4.85 0.01
C ILE A 89 -11.43 -3.47 0.43
N ARG A 90 -12.76 -3.28 0.40
CA ARG A 90 -13.39 -2.01 0.81
C ARG A 90 -13.19 -1.72 2.29
N GLU A 91 -13.36 -2.72 3.16
CA GLU A 91 -13.17 -2.57 4.60
C GLU A 91 -11.73 -2.15 4.93
N ARG A 92 -10.72 -2.78 4.30
CA ARG A 92 -9.31 -2.37 4.46
C ARG A 92 -9.09 -0.93 3.96
N TYR A 93 -9.65 -0.59 2.82
CA TYR A 93 -9.56 0.77 2.26
C TYR A 93 -10.19 1.82 3.19
N GLU A 94 -11.35 1.53 3.78
CA GLU A 94 -12.07 2.45 4.66
C GLU A 94 -11.45 2.56 6.06
N ALA A 95 -10.82 1.48 6.55
CA ALA A 95 -10.14 1.47 7.84
C ALA A 95 -8.80 2.24 7.85
N ALA A 96 -8.14 2.38 6.71
CA ALA A 96 -6.89 3.11 6.58
C ALA A 96 -7.07 4.63 6.62
N SER A 97 -6.00 5.35 6.97
CA SER A 97 -5.97 6.82 7.03
C SER A 97 -6.51 7.44 5.74
N PRO A 98 -7.34 8.49 5.81
CA PRO A 98 -7.97 9.10 4.63
C PRO A 98 -6.90 9.56 3.61
N GLY A 99 -7.24 9.43 2.33
CA GLY A 99 -6.41 9.92 1.24
C GLY A 99 -6.52 11.44 1.03
N PRO A 100 -5.76 12.00 0.07
CA PRO A 100 -4.83 11.31 -0.83
C PRO A 100 -3.56 10.84 -0.13
N TRP A 101 -2.92 9.78 -0.63
CA TRP A 101 -1.58 9.39 -0.21
C TRP A 101 -0.64 9.64 -1.36
N VAL A 102 0.42 10.42 -1.14
CA VAL A 102 1.35 10.82 -2.20
C VAL A 102 2.75 10.38 -1.84
N ALA A 103 3.37 9.55 -2.69
CA ALA A 103 4.78 9.19 -2.52
C ALA A 103 5.66 10.39 -2.88
N SER A 104 6.48 10.83 -1.93
CA SER A 104 7.54 11.82 -2.09
C SER A 104 8.87 11.06 -2.05
N ILE A 105 9.50 10.91 -3.21
CA ILE A 105 10.72 10.10 -3.38
C ILE A 105 11.93 11.03 -3.41
N GLU A 106 12.92 10.78 -2.57
CA GLU A 106 14.09 11.65 -2.39
C GLU A 106 14.85 11.82 -3.71
N ALA A 107 15.08 10.71 -4.42
CA ALA A 107 15.80 10.70 -5.70
C ALA A 107 15.11 11.53 -6.80
N ASP A 108 13.80 11.79 -6.66
CA ASP A 108 13.01 12.61 -7.57
C ASP A 108 12.95 14.09 -7.12
N GLY A 109 13.70 14.47 -6.08
CA GLY A 109 13.67 15.80 -5.46
C GLY A 109 12.70 15.92 -4.28
N GLY A 110 12.37 14.81 -3.62
CA GLY A 110 11.49 14.76 -2.45
C GLY A 110 11.94 15.66 -1.29
N LEU A 111 10.98 16.08 -0.47
CA LEU A 111 11.14 17.15 0.52
C LEU A 111 11.62 16.68 1.91
N ALA A 112 11.53 15.38 2.21
CA ALA A 112 11.72 14.86 3.57
C ALA A 112 13.17 14.39 3.87
N GLY A 113 14.09 14.48 2.91
CA GLY A 113 15.45 13.94 3.04
C GLY A 113 15.51 12.41 3.09
N CYS A 114 14.40 11.74 2.77
CA CYS A 114 14.26 10.32 2.50
C CYS A 114 12.93 10.08 1.75
N ASP A 115 12.68 8.83 1.36
CA ASP A 115 11.39 8.43 0.77
C ASP A 115 10.29 8.37 1.82
N VAL A 116 9.11 8.90 1.46
CA VAL A 116 7.97 9.02 2.38
C VAL A 116 6.63 9.01 1.64
N ILE A 117 5.56 8.65 2.32
CA ILE A 117 4.18 8.86 1.86
C ILE A 117 3.56 10.00 2.66
N LEU A 118 3.23 11.09 1.97
CA LEU A 118 2.43 12.18 2.53
C LEU A 118 0.97 11.71 2.62
N VAL A 119 0.41 11.69 3.83
CA VAL A 119 -0.97 11.24 4.06
C VAL A 119 -1.84 12.49 4.24
N SER A 120 -2.62 12.80 3.21
CA SER A 120 -3.31 14.05 2.94
C SER A 120 -2.46 15.15 2.29
N ASP A 121 -3.15 16.19 1.82
CA ASP A 121 -2.58 17.44 1.30
C ASP A 121 -2.33 18.49 2.38
N ARG A 122 -2.46 18.11 3.67
CA ARG A 122 -2.32 19.01 4.80
C ARG A 122 -0.96 18.83 5.48
N ASP A 123 -0.26 19.94 5.68
CA ASP A 123 1.03 19.99 6.37
C ASP A 123 0.99 19.58 7.86
N ASP A 124 -0.21 19.40 8.44
CA ASP A 124 -0.42 19.04 9.85
C ASP A 124 -0.63 17.53 10.08
N GLN A 125 -0.67 16.73 9.02
CA GLN A 125 -0.74 15.28 9.13
C GLN A 125 0.65 14.69 9.19
N ALA A 126 0.81 13.68 10.06
CA ALA A 126 2.04 12.92 10.10
C ALA A 126 2.35 12.31 8.73
N ASP A 127 3.62 12.08 8.45
CA ASP A 127 4.05 11.40 7.25
C ASP A 127 4.17 9.89 7.48
N MET A 128 3.93 9.08 6.46
CA MET A 128 4.05 7.62 6.55
C MET A 128 5.40 7.13 6.02
N TYR A 129 6.11 6.38 6.86
CA TYR A 129 7.41 5.79 6.56
C TYR A 129 7.30 4.27 6.52
N LEU A 130 8.05 3.66 5.61
CA LEU A 130 8.12 2.22 5.40
C LEU A 130 9.55 1.75 5.63
N TRP A 131 9.75 0.77 6.51
CA TRP A 131 11.07 0.23 6.84
C TRP A 131 11.07 -1.29 6.71
N VAL A 132 12.02 -1.84 5.96
CA VAL A 132 12.22 -3.29 5.82
C VAL A 132 13.44 -3.69 6.66
N ASP A 133 13.23 -4.53 7.67
CA ASP A 133 14.28 -4.98 8.60
C ASP A 133 15.12 -3.83 9.21
N GLY A 134 14.47 -2.70 9.50
CA GLY A 134 15.10 -1.51 10.10
C GLY A 134 15.81 -0.59 9.11
N GLU A 135 15.84 -0.94 7.82
CA GLU A 135 16.34 -0.09 6.74
C GLU A 135 15.17 0.57 5.99
N LEU A 136 15.38 1.74 5.40
CA LEU A 136 14.33 2.39 4.62
C LEU A 136 13.90 1.47 3.47
N ALA A 137 12.59 1.29 3.31
CA ALA A 137 12.07 0.42 2.26
C ALA A 137 12.48 0.94 0.87
N PRO A 138 12.53 0.07 -0.17
CA PRO A 138 12.79 0.53 -1.52
C PRO A 138 11.71 1.52 -2.02
N SER A 139 12.11 2.58 -2.73
CA SER A 139 11.22 3.62 -3.29
C SER A 139 9.99 3.09 -4.03
N ARG A 140 10.15 1.93 -4.69
CA ARG A 140 9.06 1.24 -5.39
C ARG A 140 7.90 0.86 -4.47
N LEU A 141 8.16 0.50 -3.22
CA LEU A 141 7.12 0.14 -2.25
C LEU A 141 6.29 1.37 -1.87
N PHE A 142 6.95 2.51 -1.60
CA PHE A 142 6.27 3.78 -1.34
C PHE A 142 5.34 4.18 -2.50
N ARG A 143 5.84 4.07 -3.74
CA ARG A 143 5.05 4.36 -4.95
C ARG A 143 3.84 3.44 -5.07
N VAL A 144 4.00 2.13 -4.89
CA VAL A 144 2.89 1.15 -4.95
C VAL A 144 1.82 1.46 -3.91
N VAL A 145 2.22 1.62 -2.66
CA VAL A 145 1.28 1.82 -1.55
C VAL A 145 0.51 3.12 -1.72
N ALA A 146 1.20 4.23 -2.02
CA ALA A 146 0.55 5.50 -2.32
C ALA A 146 -0.44 5.32 -3.46
N PHE A 147 0.02 4.80 -4.59
CA PHE A 147 -0.78 4.59 -5.79
C PHE A 147 -2.02 3.71 -5.55
N ALA A 148 -1.88 2.62 -4.79
CA ALA A 148 -2.98 1.74 -4.43
C ALA A 148 -4.13 2.51 -3.77
N ARG A 149 -3.79 3.49 -2.93
CA ARG A 149 -4.77 4.31 -2.22
C ARG A 149 -5.63 5.15 -3.17
N GLN A 150 -5.16 5.48 -4.37
CA GLN A 150 -5.96 6.19 -5.37
C GLN A 150 -6.63 5.24 -6.36
N ALA A 151 -5.96 4.15 -6.73
CA ALA A 151 -6.42 3.27 -7.80
C ALA A 151 -7.50 2.26 -7.34
N ILE A 152 -7.46 1.78 -6.09
CA ILE A 152 -8.38 0.73 -5.60
C ILE A 152 -9.86 1.10 -5.72
N PRO A 153 -10.34 2.30 -5.34
CA PRO A 153 -11.75 2.67 -5.48
C PRO A 153 -12.25 2.55 -6.91
N ASP A 154 -11.52 3.13 -7.86
CA ASP A 154 -11.87 3.11 -9.28
C ASP A 154 -11.86 1.66 -9.80
N LEU A 155 -10.84 0.88 -9.45
CA LEU A 155 -10.75 -0.52 -9.88
C LEU A 155 -11.87 -1.39 -9.30
N LEU A 156 -12.27 -1.16 -8.05
CA LEU A 156 -13.41 -1.84 -7.43
C LEU A 156 -14.73 -1.51 -8.14
N GLU A 157 -14.91 -0.30 -8.64
CA GLU A 157 -16.11 0.05 -9.42
C GLU A 157 -16.18 -0.69 -10.75
N HIS A 158 -15.03 -0.90 -11.41
CA HIS A 158 -14.96 -1.62 -12.68
C HIS A 158 -15.12 -3.13 -12.55
N ALA A 159 -14.81 -3.70 -11.38
CA ALA A 159 -14.84 -5.14 -11.13
C ALA A 159 -16.22 -5.67 -10.67
N ARG A 160 -17.26 -4.83 -10.64
CA ARG A 160 -18.64 -5.16 -10.25
C ARG A 160 -19.47 -5.87 -11.33
#